data_AF-A0A2M9JZQ2-F1
#
_entry.id   AF-A0A2M9JZQ2-F1
#
_cell.length_a   1.000
_cell.length_b   1.000
_cell.length_c   1.000
_cell.angle_alpha   90.00
_cell.angle_beta   90.00
_cell.angle_gamma   90.00
#
_symmetry.space_group_name_H-M   'P 1'
#
loop_
_entity.id
_entity.type
_entity.pdbx_description
1 polymer ?
#
loop_
_entity_poly.entity_id
_entity_poly.type
_entity_poly.pdbx_seq_one_letter_code
_entity_poly.pdbx_strand_id
1 'polypeptide(L)' 'MCRSIKTLRPPVLPEEATEEEIRAAALQYVRKVSGFRAPAAHNKEVFDRAVDVVAQATAELLDGLEIRGQGRQLAQEPAA' A
#
# COMPACT_ATOMS: atom_id res chain seq x y z
N MET A 1 14.75 -0.94 -14.03
CA MET A 1 14.74 0.32 -13.25
C MET A 1 13.76 0.11 -12.11
N CYS A 2 14.13 0.31 -10.84
CA CYS A 2 13.17 0.19 -9.72
C CYS A 2 12.23 1.40 -9.78
N ARG A 3 10.92 1.19 -9.85
CA ARG A 3 9.95 2.30 -9.78
C ARG A 3 9.91 2.80 -8.34
N SER A 4 9.87 4.11 -8.15
CA SER A 4 9.69 4.73 -6.83
C SER A 4 8.40 4.21 -6.18
N ILE A 5 8.44 3.98 -4.87
CA ILE A 5 7.25 3.61 -4.08
C ILE A 5 6.34 4.85 -4.04
N LYS A 6 5.08 4.71 -4.44
CA LYS A 6 4.10 5.79 -4.41
C LYS A 6 3.70 6.12 -2.98
N THR A 7 3.49 7.40 -2.70
CA THR A 7 2.90 7.85 -1.44
C THR A 7 1.38 7.68 -1.50
N LEU A 8 0.84 6.84 -0.62
CA LEU A 8 -0.59 6.47 -0.64
C LEU A 8 -1.48 7.30 0.31
N ARG A 9 -0.89 8.17 1.13
CA ARG A 9 -1.66 9.01 2.07
C ARG A 9 -2.33 10.19 1.36
N PRO A 10 -3.54 10.61 1.77
CA PRO A 10 -4.07 11.93 1.40
C PRO A 10 -3.18 13.06 1.96
N PRO A 11 -3.04 14.23 1.29
CA PRO A 11 -3.65 14.66 0.02
C PRO A 11 -2.83 14.28 -1.23
N VAL A 12 -1.81 13.43 -1.10
CA VAL A 12 -0.94 13.05 -2.24
C VAL A 12 -1.69 12.12 -3.19
N LEU A 13 -2.50 11.22 -2.62
CA LEU A 13 -3.54 10.52 -3.34
C LEU A 13 -4.85 11.33 -3.19
N PRO A 14 -5.52 11.71 -4.30
CA PRO A 14 -6.77 12.46 -4.25
C PRO A 14 -7.96 11.62 -3.75
N GLU A 15 -7.82 10.29 -3.81
CA GLU A 15 -8.82 9.30 -3.40
C GLU A 15 -8.21 8.35 -2.36
N GLU A 16 -9.02 7.52 -1.72
CA GLU A 16 -8.54 6.48 -0.81
C GLU A 16 -7.66 5.47 -1.54
N ALA A 17 -6.57 5.05 -0.90
CA ALA A 17 -5.65 4.10 -1.50
C ALA A 17 -6.33 2.74 -1.70
N THR A 18 -6.44 2.33 -2.96
CA THR A 18 -7.03 1.03 -3.29
C THR A 18 -6.10 -0.12 -2.85
N GLU A 19 -6.69 -1.29 -2.59
CA GLU A 19 -5.94 -2.52 -2.28
C GLU A 19 -4.87 -2.84 -3.33
N GLU A 20 -5.15 -2.56 -4.60
CA GLU A 20 -4.21 -2.78 -5.70
C GLU A 20 -3.01 -1.82 -5.61
N GLU A 21 -3.22 -0.54 -5.26
CA GLU A 21 -2.14 0.41 -5.05
C GLU A 21 -1.29 0.09 -3.82
N ILE A 22 -1.94 -0.38 -2.73
CA ILE A 22 -1.26 -0.86 -1.53
C ILE A 22 -0.38 -2.07 -1.86
N ARG A 23 -0.93 -3.06 -2.56
CA ARG A 23 -0.19 -4.25 -2.98
C ARG A 23 0.94 -3.92 -3.95
N ALA A 24 0.73 -2.97 -4.85
CA ALA A 24 1.78 -2.49 -5.76
C ALA A 24 2.92 -1.79 -4.99
N ALA A 25 2.60 -0.98 -3.97
CA ALA A 25 3.59 -0.33 -3.11
C ALA A 25 4.38 -1.35 -2.30
N ALA A 26 3.71 -2.34 -1.70
CA ALA A 26 4.33 -3.46 -0.99
C ALA A 26 5.28 -4.25 -1.90
N LEU A 27 4.87 -4.54 -3.14
CA LEU A 27 5.73 -5.19 -4.13
C LEU A 27 7.01 -4.39 -4.41
N GLN A 28 6.90 -3.08 -4.61
CA GLN A 28 8.09 -2.25 -4.84
C GLN A 28 9.00 -2.19 -3.61
N TYR A 29 8.43 -2.13 -2.40
CA TYR A 29 9.18 -2.19 -1.15
C TYR A 29 10.00 -3.49 -1.04
N VAL A 30 9.35 -4.63 -1.21
CA VAL A 30 10.02 -5.94 -1.12
C VAL A 30 11.10 -6.08 -2.18
N ARG A 31 10.86 -5.63 -3.42
CA ARG A 31 11.91 -5.56 -4.47
C ARG A 31 13.10 -4.69 -4.07
N LYS A 32 12.84 -3.53 -3.45
CA LYS A 32 13.88 -2.59 -3.04
C LYS A 32 14.73 -3.14 -1.92
N VAL A 33 14.11 -3.74 -0.90
CA VAL A 33 14.80 -4.30 0.28
C VAL A 33 15.56 -5.57 -0.08
N SER A 34 14.94 -6.47 -0.84
CA SER A 34 15.56 -7.75 -1.21
C SER A 34 16.61 -7.65 -2.32
N GLY A 35 16.62 -6.56 -3.09
CA GLY A 35 17.49 -6.41 -4.28
C GLY A 35 17.03 -7.22 -5.50
N PHE A 36 16.00 -8.05 -5.38
CA PHE A 36 15.45 -8.81 -6.50
C PHE A 36 14.48 -7.97 -7.34
N ARG A 37 14.70 -7.90 -8.65
CA ARG A 37 13.67 -7.41 -9.58
C ARG A 37 12.63 -8.49 -9.89
N ALA A 38 13.08 -9.73 -10.02
CA ALA A 38 12.26 -10.91 -10.18
C ALA A 38 12.86 -12.01 -9.29
N PRO A 39 12.11 -12.57 -8.33
CA PRO A 39 12.60 -13.69 -7.54
C PRO A 39 12.76 -14.93 -8.41
N ALA A 40 13.78 -15.74 -8.12
CA ALA A 40 13.89 -17.07 -8.69
C ALA A 40 12.76 -17.98 -8.15
N ALA A 41 12.44 -19.06 -8.88
CA ALA A 41 11.31 -19.95 -8.55
C ALA A 41 11.33 -20.44 -7.09
N HIS A 42 12.51 -20.77 -6.55
CA HIS A 42 12.66 -21.25 -5.17
C HIS A 42 12.42 -20.17 -4.11
N ASN A 43 12.62 -18.88 -4.43
CA ASN A 43 12.38 -17.75 -3.53
C ASN A 43 11.00 -17.12 -3.73
N LYS A 44 10.25 -17.56 -4.75
CA LYS A 44 8.98 -16.96 -5.13
C LYS A 44 7.98 -16.96 -3.97
N GLU A 45 7.87 -18.08 -3.26
CA GLU A 45 6.91 -18.22 -2.17
C GLU A 45 7.22 -17.29 -0.98
N VAL A 46 8.49 -17.20 -0.59
CA VAL A 46 8.94 -16.26 0.47
C VAL A 46 8.73 -14.82 0.03
N PHE A 47 8.99 -14.52 -1.24
CA PHE A 47 8.82 -13.19 -1.81
C PHE A 47 7.35 -12.78 -1.85
N ASP A 48 6.45 -13.63 -2.36
CA ASP A 48 5.00 -13.37 -2.41
C ASP A 48 4.42 -13.22 -1.00
N ARG A 49 4.83 -14.07 -0.06
CA ARG A 49 4.41 -13.96 1.35
C ARG A 49 4.84 -12.62 1.97
N ALA A 50 6.07 -12.18 1.70
CA ALA A 50 6.54 -10.89 2.20
C ALA A 50 5.74 -9.72 1.62
N VAL A 51 5.37 -9.78 0.34
CA VAL A 51 4.51 -8.75 -0.30
C VAL A 51 3.14 -8.71 0.36
N ASP A 52 2.54 -9.86 0.63
CA ASP A 52 1.22 -9.97 1.25
C ASP A 52 1.19 -9.38 2.67
N VAL A 53 2.17 -9.76 3.51
CA VAL A 53 2.31 -9.24 4.88
C VAL A 53 2.52 -7.72 4.88
N VAL A 54 3.35 -7.19 3.98
CA VAL A 54 3.59 -5.75 3.89
C VAL A 54 2.34 -5.02 3.39
N ALA A 55 1.59 -5.61 2.44
CA ALA A 55 0.34 -5.02 1.96
C ALA A 55 -0.68 -4.92 3.09
N GLN A 56 -0.88 -6.00 3.86
CA GLN A 56 -1.78 -6.02 5.00
C GLN A 56 -1.39 -4.97 6.06
N ALA A 57 -0.12 -4.96 6.48
CA ALA A 57 0.37 -3.98 7.44
C ALA A 57 0.25 -2.54 6.95
N THR A 58 0.37 -2.31 5.64
CA THR A 58 0.17 -0.98 5.04
C THR A 58 -1.31 -0.59 5.03
N ALA A 59 -2.22 -1.52 4.77
CA ALA A 59 -3.66 -1.26 4.85
C ALA A 59 -4.07 -0.88 6.28
N GLU A 60 -3.64 -1.64 7.28
CA GLU A 60 -3.89 -1.34 8.69
C GLU A 60 -3.30 0.01 9.11
N LEU A 61 -2.10 0.35 8.61
CA LEU A 61 -1.49 1.66 8.84
C LEU A 61 -2.34 2.79 8.24
N LEU A 62 -2.80 2.64 7.00
CA LEU A 62 -3.57 3.69 6.32
C LEU A 62 -4.95 3.88 6.96
N ASP A 63 -5.60 2.80 7.43
CA ASP A 63 -6.85 2.85 8.18
C ASP A 63 -6.69 3.58 9.53
N GLY A 64 -5.60 3.29 10.25
CA GLY A 64 -5.32 3.89 11.56
C GLY A 64 -4.69 5.29 11.53
N LEU A 65 -4.31 5.82 10.35
CA LEU A 65 -3.63 7.11 10.24
C LEU A 65 -4.61 8.28 10.35
N GLU A 66 -4.64 8.93 11.51
CA GLU A 66 -5.35 10.21 11.70
C GLU A 66 -4.58 11.38 11.05
N ILE A 67 -4.99 11.78 9.85
CA ILE A 67 -4.40 12.94 9.17
C ILE A 67 -5.05 14.23 9.68
N ARG A 68 -4.41 14.85 10.69
CA ARG A 68 -4.81 16.17 11.21
C ARG A 68 -4.77 17.21 10.09
N GLY A 69 -5.94 17.74 9.74
CA GLY A 69 -6.15 18.66 8.63
C GLY A 69 -7.35 18.30 7.73
N GLN A 70 -7.89 17.09 7.87
CA GLN A 70 -9.13 16.66 7.22
C GLN A 70 -10.23 16.52 8.28
N GLY A 71 -10.92 17.63 8.55
CA GLY A 71 -12.11 17.58 9.38
C GLY A 71 -13.18 16.70 8.73
N ARG A 72 -13.43 15.53 9.31
CA ARG A 72 -14.74 14.86 9.33
C ARG A 72 -15.45 14.73 7.98
N GLN A 73 -14.91 13.91 7.07
CA GLN A 73 -15.65 13.37 5.93
C GLN A 73 -16.16 11.95 6.26
N LEU A 74 -16.84 11.77 7.39
CA LEU A 74 -17.55 10.53 7.75
C LEU A 74 -19.09 10.74 7.65
N ALA A 75 -19.53 11.53 6.69
CA ALA A 75 -20.95 11.78 6.45
C ALA A 75 -21.23 11.99 4.95
N GLN A 76 -21.16 10.91 4.17
CA GLN A 76 -21.90 10.82 2.90
C GLN A 76 -22.57 9.46 2.79
N GLU A 77 -23.66 9.29 3.54
CA GLU A 77 -24.79 8.45 3.14
C GLU A 77 -26.00 9.38 2.94
N PRO A 78 -26.44 9.65 1.70
CA PRO A 78 -27.82 10.02 1.45
C PRO A 78 -28.57 8.76 0.99
N ALA A 79 -29.23 8.09 1.92
CA ALA A 79 -30.26 7.11 1.60
C ALA A 79 -31.63 7.77 1.82
N ALA A 80 -32.25 8.13 0.68
CA ALA A 80 -33.67 8.35 0.37
C ALA A 80 -34.63 8.80 1.49
#